data_AF-A0A2D0RCV0-F1
#
_entry.id   AF-A0A2D0RCV0-F1
#
_cell.length_a   1.000
_cell.length_b   1.000
_cell.length_c   1.000
_cell.angle_alpha   90.00
_cell.angle_beta   90.00
_cell.angle_gamma   90.00
#
_symmetry.space_group_name_H-M   'P 1'
#
loop_
_entity.id
_entity.type
_entity.pdbx_description
1 polymer ?
#
loop_
_entity_poly.entity_id
_entity_poly.type
_entity_poly.pdbx_seq_one_letter_code
_entity_poly.pdbx_strand_id
1 'polypeptide(L)'
;MEKKIARIDAELLKYKDQMKKTRDGPAKNAVKQKAMRVLKQKRLYESQRDQLAQQSFNMEQANYTIQSLKDTKTTVEAMKIGAKEMKKSYKQVKMDQIEDLQDQLEDMMEEASEVQEALSRSYGTPDIDEDELEAELDALGDELLFDDDSSYLDEASSAPSIPEGVPSDSKTNKDGVLVDEFGLPQIPAT
;
A
#
# COMPACT_ATOMS: atom_id res chain seq x y z
N MET A 1 -37.32 -2.66 1.89
CA MET A 1 -37.67 -2.72 3.32
C MET A 1 -37.92 -1.33 3.88
N GLU A 2 -36.99 -0.41 3.72
CA GLU A 2 -37.10 1.00 4.16
C GLU A 2 -38.39 1.71 3.74
N LYS A 3 -38.77 1.66 2.45
CA LYS A 3 -40.05 2.26 1.99
C LYS A 3 -41.30 1.68 2.67
N LYS A 4 -41.28 0.41 3.11
CA LYS A 4 -42.40 -0.21 3.85
C LYS A 4 -42.43 0.27 5.30
N ILE A 5 -41.26 0.33 5.96
CA ILE A 5 -41.11 0.85 7.32
C ILE A 5 -41.55 2.32 7.38
N ALA A 6 -41.11 3.16 6.43
CA ALA A 6 -41.49 4.56 6.36
C ALA A 6 -43.01 4.77 6.20
N ARG A 7 -43.69 3.94 5.41
CA ARG A 7 -45.16 3.97 5.28
C ARG A 7 -45.85 3.59 6.59
N ILE A 8 -45.36 2.57 7.27
CA ILE A 8 -45.86 2.13 8.58
C ILE A 8 -45.65 3.22 9.63
N ASP A 9 -44.51 3.92 9.60
CA ASP A 9 -44.24 5.06 10.49
C ASP A 9 -45.19 6.22 10.28
N ALA A 10 -45.48 6.56 9.03
CA ALA A 10 -46.50 7.57 8.72
C ALA A 10 -47.89 7.16 9.24
N GLU A 11 -48.24 5.87 9.16
CA GLU A 11 -49.51 5.35 9.70
C GLU A 11 -49.55 5.38 11.23
N LEU A 12 -48.46 5.00 11.90
CA LEU A 12 -48.32 5.07 13.36
C LEU A 12 -48.42 6.51 13.87
N LEU A 13 -47.87 7.48 13.13
CA LEU A 13 -47.99 8.90 13.44
C LEU A 13 -49.47 9.35 13.42
N LYS A 14 -50.23 8.93 12.40
CA LYS A 14 -51.67 9.22 12.32
C LYS A 14 -52.46 8.64 13.49
N TYR A 15 -52.18 7.38 13.88
CA TYR A 15 -52.84 6.79 15.06
C TYR A 15 -52.44 7.51 16.36
N LYS A 16 -51.19 7.94 16.50
CA LYS A 16 -50.72 8.72 17.65
C LYS A 16 -51.49 10.04 17.77
N ASP A 17 -51.65 10.75 16.66
CA ASP A 17 -52.40 12.02 16.64
C ASP A 17 -53.90 11.82 16.88
N GLN A 18 -54.48 10.74 16.34
CA GLN A 18 -55.87 10.37 16.61
C GLN A 18 -56.09 10.06 18.09
N MET A 19 -55.18 9.31 18.73
CA MET A 19 -55.25 9.03 20.17
C MET A 19 -55.12 10.28 21.03
N LYS A 20 -54.28 11.25 20.64
CA LYS A 20 -54.16 12.54 21.34
C LYS A 20 -55.46 13.35 21.32
N LYS A 21 -56.18 13.32 20.20
CA LYS A 21 -57.44 14.06 20.00
C LYS A 21 -58.68 13.34 20.56
N THR A 22 -58.55 12.06 20.94
CA THR A 22 -59.66 11.25 21.44
C THR A 22 -59.66 11.22 22.96
N ARG A 23 -60.82 11.47 23.58
CA ARG A 23 -61.00 11.36 25.04
C ARG A 23 -60.81 9.91 25.50
N ASP A 24 -60.35 9.73 26.73
CA ASP A 24 -60.18 8.39 27.30
C ASP A 24 -61.51 7.61 27.31
N GLY A 25 -61.43 6.34 26.90
CA GLY A 25 -62.59 5.47 26.79
C GLY A 25 -62.47 4.42 25.66
N PRO A 26 -63.57 3.73 25.35
CA PRO A 26 -63.59 2.63 24.38
C PRO A 26 -63.06 3.00 22.99
N ALA A 27 -63.36 4.22 22.51
CA ALA A 27 -62.90 4.72 21.22
C ALA A 27 -61.37 4.86 21.15
N LYS A 28 -60.74 5.44 22.18
CA LYS A 28 -59.28 5.57 22.26
C LYS A 28 -58.60 4.20 22.38
N ASN A 29 -59.22 3.26 23.11
CA ASN A 29 -58.73 1.88 23.22
C ASN A 29 -58.75 1.15 21.87
N ALA A 30 -59.78 1.35 21.04
CA ALA A 30 -59.84 0.76 19.70
C ALA A 30 -58.71 1.29 18.79
N VAL A 31 -58.43 2.60 18.83
CA VAL A 31 -57.30 3.21 18.08
C VAL A 31 -55.97 2.66 18.59
N LYS A 32 -55.80 2.53 19.92
CA LYS A 32 -54.60 1.94 20.52
C LYS A 32 -54.37 0.51 20.04
N GLN A 33 -55.41 -0.33 19.96
CA GLN A 33 -55.27 -1.70 19.47
C GLN A 33 -54.86 -1.76 17.99
N LYS A 34 -55.39 -0.86 17.14
CA LYS A 34 -54.95 -0.72 15.74
C LYS A 34 -53.48 -0.32 15.65
N ALA A 35 -53.08 0.71 16.40
CA ALA A 35 -51.69 1.16 16.48
C ALA A 35 -50.74 0.03 16.92
N MET A 36 -51.14 -0.78 17.91
CA MET A 36 -50.35 -1.92 18.39
C MET A 36 -50.14 -3.00 17.31
N ARG A 37 -51.14 -3.28 16.47
CA ARG A 37 -50.99 -4.24 15.36
C ARG A 37 -49.98 -3.73 14.33
N VAL A 38 -50.10 -2.45 13.97
CA VAL A 38 -49.20 -1.81 13.00
C VAL A 38 -47.76 -1.71 13.55
N LEU A 39 -47.61 -1.45 14.86
CA LEU A 39 -46.30 -1.44 15.52
C LEU A 39 -45.64 -2.83 15.52
N LYS A 40 -46.41 -3.91 15.72
CA LYS A 40 -45.90 -5.28 15.59
C LYS A 40 -45.40 -5.56 14.17
N GLN A 41 -46.13 -5.09 13.16
CA GLN A 41 -45.72 -5.21 11.77
C GLN A 41 -44.43 -4.43 11.48
N LYS A 42 -44.28 -3.22 12.04
CA LYS A 42 -43.03 -2.46 11.97
C LYS A 42 -41.85 -3.25 12.50
N ARG A 43 -41.97 -3.77 13.74
CA ARG A 43 -40.89 -4.54 14.39
C ARG A 43 -40.48 -5.77 13.61
N LEU A 44 -41.43 -6.46 12.95
CA LEU A 44 -41.11 -7.59 12.08
C LEU A 44 -40.24 -7.16 10.89
N TYR A 45 -40.58 -6.05 10.23
CA TYR A 45 -39.80 -5.55 9.10
C TYR A 45 -38.44 -4.99 9.52
N GLU A 46 -38.35 -4.32 10.67
CA GLU A 46 -37.06 -3.88 11.23
C GLU A 46 -36.16 -5.08 11.52
N SER A 47 -36.68 -6.12 12.18
CA SER A 47 -35.93 -7.35 12.44
C SER A 47 -35.45 -8.02 11.15
N GLN A 48 -36.29 -8.10 10.11
CA GLN A 48 -35.87 -8.64 8.81
C GLN A 48 -34.80 -7.78 8.13
N ARG A 49 -34.90 -6.44 8.24
CA ARG A 49 -33.86 -5.54 7.72
C ARG A 49 -32.54 -5.78 8.44
N ASP A 50 -32.55 -5.89 9.76
CA ASP A 50 -31.35 -6.07 10.56
C ASP A 50 -30.69 -7.42 10.26
N GLN A 51 -31.48 -8.49 10.06
CA GLN A 51 -30.99 -9.79 9.59
C GLN A 51 -30.31 -9.69 8.22
N LEU A 52 -30.92 -8.98 7.26
CA LEU A 52 -30.34 -8.77 5.93
C LEU A 52 -29.05 -7.94 6.01
N ALA A 53 -29.02 -6.90 6.85
CA ALA A 53 -27.82 -6.10 7.06
C ALA A 53 -26.67 -6.94 7.62
N GLN A 54 -26.95 -7.81 8.61
CA GLN A 54 -25.96 -8.75 9.13
C GLN A 54 -25.49 -9.75 8.05
N GLN A 55 -26.40 -10.26 7.22
CA GLN A 55 -26.05 -11.14 6.12
C GLN A 55 -25.13 -10.44 5.11
N SER A 56 -25.46 -9.20 4.74
CA SER A 56 -24.61 -8.39 3.85
C SER A 56 -23.23 -8.15 4.44
N PHE A 57 -23.14 -7.81 5.73
CA PHE A 57 -21.85 -7.66 6.41
C PHE A 57 -21.03 -8.95 6.39
N ASN A 58 -21.65 -10.09 6.70
CA ASN A 58 -20.95 -11.38 6.65
C ASN A 58 -20.47 -11.72 5.22
N MET A 59 -21.25 -11.37 4.19
CA MET A 59 -20.84 -11.54 2.79
C MET A 59 -19.69 -10.61 2.40
N GLU A 60 -19.69 -9.36 2.87
CA GLU A 60 -18.61 -8.42 2.63
C GLU A 60 -17.30 -8.91 3.25
N GLN A 61 -17.35 -9.43 4.48
CA GLN A 61 -16.18 -10.05 5.12
C GLN A 61 -15.69 -11.30 4.37
N ALA A 62 -16.61 -12.13 3.87
CA ALA A 62 -16.25 -13.26 3.04
C ALA A 62 -15.60 -12.82 1.72
N ASN A 63 -16.11 -11.76 1.08
CA ASN A 63 -15.52 -11.19 -0.14
C ASN A 63 -14.12 -10.64 0.11
N TYR A 64 -13.89 -9.93 1.22
CA TYR A 64 -12.56 -9.46 1.61
C TYR A 64 -11.58 -10.62 1.78
N THR A 65 -12.01 -11.68 2.48
CA THR A 65 -11.23 -12.90 2.64
C THR A 65 -10.90 -13.54 1.29
N ILE A 66 -11.89 -13.65 0.38
CA ILE A 66 -11.69 -14.19 -0.97
C ILE A 66 -10.68 -13.34 -1.75
N GLN A 67 -10.74 -12.02 -1.63
CA GLN A 67 -9.79 -11.14 -2.31
C GLN A 67 -8.36 -11.34 -1.78
N SER A 68 -8.18 -11.37 -0.46
CA SER A 68 -6.88 -11.67 0.16
C SER A 68 -6.35 -13.05 -0.24
N LEU A 69 -7.22 -14.06 -0.36
CA LEU A 69 -6.83 -15.38 -0.87
C LEU A 69 -6.41 -15.36 -2.34
N LYS A 70 -7.05 -14.53 -3.18
CA LYS A 70 -6.65 -14.35 -4.59
C LYS A 70 -5.27 -13.68 -4.67
N ASP A 71 -5.04 -12.63 -3.90
CA ASP A 71 -3.75 -11.93 -3.88
C ASP A 71 -2.64 -12.88 -3.41
N THR A 72 -2.91 -13.66 -2.35
CA THR A 72 -2.01 -14.71 -1.86
C THR A 72 -1.71 -15.75 -2.94
N LYS A 73 -2.74 -16.20 -3.68
CA LYS A 73 -2.57 -17.14 -4.80
C LYS A 73 -1.63 -16.56 -5.86
N THR A 74 -1.83 -15.30 -6.27
CA THR A 74 -0.96 -14.62 -7.24
C THR A 74 0.49 -14.56 -6.75
N THR A 75 0.72 -14.23 -5.48
CA THR A 75 2.07 -14.25 -4.88
C THR A 75 2.69 -15.65 -4.92
N VAL A 76 1.94 -16.70 -4.56
CA VAL A 76 2.42 -18.08 -4.59
C VAL A 76 2.73 -18.53 -6.03
N GLU A 77 1.92 -18.14 -7.01
CA GLU A 77 2.20 -18.40 -8.43
C GLU A 77 3.51 -17.72 -8.87
N ALA A 78 3.73 -16.45 -8.49
CA ALA A 78 4.98 -15.74 -8.76
C ALA A 78 6.18 -16.42 -8.09
N MET A 79 6.06 -16.83 -6.82
CA MET A 79 7.11 -17.58 -6.11
C MET A 79 7.43 -18.90 -6.80
N LYS A 80 6.42 -19.60 -7.32
CA LYS A 80 6.61 -20.87 -8.05
C LYS A 80 7.37 -20.65 -9.36
N ILE A 81 7.10 -19.55 -10.06
CA ILE A 81 7.85 -19.14 -11.26
C ILE A 81 9.31 -18.85 -10.87
N GLY A 82 9.52 -18.02 -9.85
CA GLY A 82 10.87 -17.69 -9.34
C GLY A 82 11.65 -18.93 -8.91
N ALA A 83 11.04 -19.86 -8.18
CA ALA A 83 11.67 -21.12 -7.79
C ALA A 83 12.03 -22.01 -8.99
N LYS A 84 11.20 -22.02 -10.05
CA LYS A 84 11.50 -22.76 -11.27
C LYS A 84 12.68 -22.14 -12.02
N GLU A 85 12.74 -20.81 -12.12
CA GLU A 85 13.87 -20.13 -12.74
C GLU A 85 15.15 -20.32 -11.92
N MET A 86 15.08 -20.18 -10.59
CA MET A 86 16.21 -20.45 -9.69
C MET A 86 16.74 -21.89 -9.88
N LYS A 87 15.85 -22.89 -9.99
CA LYS A 87 16.25 -24.27 -10.27
C LYS A 87 16.87 -24.44 -11.66
N LYS A 88 16.45 -23.65 -12.65
CA LYS A 88 17.01 -23.67 -14.00
C LYS A 88 18.40 -23.01 -14.02
N SER A 89 18.54 -21.84 -13.40
CA SER A 89 19.83 -21.17 -13.21
C SER A 89 20.80 -22.07 -12.45
N TYR A 90 20.36 -22.73 -11.38
CA TYR A 90 21.19 -23.68 -10.63
C TYR A 90 21.65 -24.89 -11.47
N LYS A 91 20.86 -25.32 -12.45
CA LYS A 91 21.27 -26.37 -13.41
C LYS A 91 22.16 -25.83 -14.55
N GLN A 92 22.06 -24.54 -14.85
CA GLN A 92 22.89 -23.87 -15.86
C GLN A 92 24.26 -23.47 -15.30
N VAL A 93 24.38 -23.25 -13.98
CA VAL A 93 25.64 -23.36 -13.26
C VAL A 93 26.06 -24.82 -13.34
N LYS A 94 26.75 -25.17 -14.42
CA LYS A 94 27.27 -26.53 -14.61
C LYS A 94 28.32 -26.79 -13.55
N MET A 95 28.37 -28.00 -13.02
CA MET A 95 29.44 -28.48 -12.14
C MET A 95 30.83 -28.17 -12.74
N ASP A 96 30.95 -28.30 -14.07
CA ASP A 96 32.12 -27.95 -14.85
C ASP A 96 32.58 -26.49 -14.65
N GLN A 97 31.65 -25.54 -14.50
CA GLN A 97 31.99 -24.14 -14.23
C GLN A 97 32.35 -23.90 -12.77
N ILE A 98 31.96 -24.78 -11.85
CA ILE A 98 32.37 -24.70 -10.45
C ILE A 98 33.80 -25.24 -10.30
N GLU A 99 34.15 -26.32 -11.00
CA GLU A 99 35.54 -26.80 -11.10
C GLU A 99 36.42 -25.74 -11.78
N ASP A 100 36.02 -25.19 -12.93
CA ASP A 100 36.76 -24.10 -13.59
C ASP A 100 36.90 -22.83 -12.70
N LEU A 101 35.87 -22.50 -11.90
CA LEU A 101 35.91 -21.34 -10.99
C LEU A 101 36.73 -21.64 -9.73
N GLN A 102 36.77 -22.90 -9.27
CA GLN A 102 37.57 -23.33 -8.14
C GLN A 102 39.05 -23.33 -8.53
N ASP A 103 39.39 -23.83 -9.73
CA ASP A 103 40.73 -23.75 -10.31
C ASP A 103 41.15 -22.29 -10.52
N GLN A 104 40.27 -21.44 -11.06
CA GLN A 104 40.54 -19.98 -11.17
C GLN A 104 40.65 -19.28 -9.81
N LEU A 105 39.91 -19.70 -8.79
CA LEU A 105 40.04 -19.17 -7.44
C LEU A 105 41.35 -19.62 -6.77
N GLU A 106 41.79 -20.84 -7.01
CA GLU A 106 43.07 -21.35 -6.55
C GLU A 106 44.22 -20.58 -7.21
N ASP A 107 44.18 -20.42 -8.54
CA ASP A 107 45.13 -19.59 -9.31
C ASP A 107 45.13 -18.13 -8.82
N MET A 108 43.95 -17.55 -8.56
CA MET A 108 43.84 -16.16 -8.10
C MET A 108 44.25 -15.99 -6.63
N MET A 109 44.07 -17.01 -5.77
CA MET A 109 44.61 -16.99 -4.41
C MET A 109 46.13 -17.18 -4.39
N GLU A 110 46.67 -17.97 -5.32
CA GLU A 110 48.11 -18.14 -5.51
C GLU A 110 48.74 -16.84 -6.04
N GLU A 111 48.12 -16.20 -7.05
CA GLU A 111 48.50 -14.87 -7.53
C GLU A 111 48.32 -13.81 -6.44
N ALA A 112 47.23 -13.83 -5.67
CA ALA A 112 47.04 -12.87 -4.58
C ALA A 112 48.07 -13.07 -3.46
N SER A 113 48.46 -14.31 -3.17
CA SER A 113 49.54 -14.63 -2.23
C SER A 113 50.91 -14.23 -2.78
N GLU A 114 51.16 -14.39 -4.08
CA GLU A 114 52.40 -13.98 -4.74
C GLU A 114 52.48 -12.45 -4.85
N VAL A 115 51.37 -11.78 -5.13
CA VAL A 115 51.21 -10.32 -5.08
C VAL A 115 51.37 -9.82 -3.64
N GLN A 116 50.77 -10.48 -2.66
CA GLN A 116 50.92 -10.10 -1.26
C GLN A 116 52.34 -10.38 -0.75
N GLU A 117 53.03 -11.42 -1.21
CA GLU A 117 54.45 -11.66 -0.91
C GLU A 117 55.37 -10.66 -1.64
N ALA A 118 55.09 -10.33 -2.89
CA ALA A 118 55.84 -9.34 -3.68
C ALA A 118 55.62 -7.91 -3.16
N LEU A 119 54.39 -7.59 -2.75
CA LEU A 119 54.03 -6.34 -2.09
C LEU A 119 54.56 -6.32 -0.66
N SER A 120 54.55 -7.41 0.11
CA SER A 120 55.14 -7.51 1.47
C SER A 120 56.66 -7.41 1.44
N ARG A 121 57.32 -7.93 0.40
CA ARG A 121 58.74 -7.67 0.13
C ARG A 121 59.04 -6.19 -0.14
N SER A 122 58.04 -5.38 -0.49
CA SER A 122 58.17 -3.95 -0.82
C SER A 122 57.54 -3.01 0.24
N TYR A 123 56.58 -3.48 1.01
CA TYR A 123 55.83 -2.75 2.03
C TYR A 123 55.90 -3.53 3.34
N GLY A 124 56.98 -3.31 4.09
CA GLY A 124 56.82 -3.26 5.54
C GLY A 124 55.92 -2.08 5.82
N THR A 125 54.66 -2.33 6.20
CA THR A 125 53.72 -1.26 6.56
C THR A 125 54.38 -0.42 7.66
N PRO A 126 54.54 0.90 7.48
CA PRO A 126 54.93 1.77 8.60
C PRO A 126 53.90 1.61 9.71
N ASP A 127 54.35 1.53 10.96
CA ASP A 127 53.44 1.53 12.11
C ASP A 127 52.56 2.79 12.04
N ILE A 128 51.28 2.60 11.73
CA ILE A 128 50.29 3.67 11.74
C ILE A 128 49.83 3.81 13.19
N ASP A 129 49.94 5.02 13.73
CA ASP A 129 49.56 5.30 15.11
C ASP A 129 48.01 5.34 15.21
N GLU A 130 47.44 4.39 15.96
CA GLU A 130 45.99 4.28 16.13
C GLU A 130 45.39 5.53 16.79
N ASP A 131 46.20 6.25 17.57
CA ASP A 131 45.81 7.49 18.26
C ASP A 131 45.57 8.65 17.27
N GLU A 132 46.28 8.70 16.14
CA GLU A 132 46.11 9.73 15.10
C GLU A 132 44.81 9.48 14.31
N LEU A 133 44.49 8.21 14.06
CA LEU A 133 43.25 7.79 13.39
C LEU A 133 42.01 8.06 14.24
N GLU A 134 42.08 7.88 15.56
CA GLU A 134 40.97 8.17 16.48
C GLU A 134 40.69 9.69 16.55
N ALA A 135 41.73 10.51 16.55
CA ALA A 135 41.58 11.97 16.52
C ALA A 135 40.96 12.49 15.20
N GLU A 136 41.30 11.87 14.07
CA GLU A 136 40.71 12.20 12.77
C GLU A 136 39.23 11.76 12.68
N LEU A 137 38.89 10.62 13.29
CA LEU A 137 37.52 10.11 13.37
C LEU A 137 36.62 11.02 14.21
N ASP A 138 37.12 11.50 15.35
CA ASP A 138 36.40 12.43 16.22
C ASP A 138 36.12 13.76 15.50
N ALA A 139 37.09 14.28 14.75
CA ALA A 139 36.91 15.50 13.95
C ALA A 139 35.81 15.37 12.88
N LEU A 140 35.66 14.17 12.28
CA LEU A 140 34.62 13.89 11.29
C LEU A 140 33.21 13.80 11.93
N GLY A 141 33.13 13.30 13.17
CA GLY A 141 31.89 13.22 13.93
C GLY A 141 31.31 14.60 14.28
N ASP A 142 32.18 15.54 14.61
CA ASP A 142 31.80 16.93 14.88
C ASP A 142 31.30 17.65 13.61
N GLU A 143 31.90 17.41 12.43
CA GLU A 143 31.46 18.01 11.17
C GLU A 143 30.03 17.62 10.76
N LEU A 144 29.61 16.39 11.07
CA LEU A 144 28.24 15.88 10.82
C LEU A 144 27.19 16.45 11.78
N LEU A 145 27.59 16.89 12.97
CA LEU A 145 26.69 17.43 14.00
C LEU A 145 26.37 18.92 13.78
N PHE A 146 27.16 19.63 12.97
CA PHE A 146 26.92 21.04 12.63
C PHE A 146 25.94 21.24 11.46
N ASP A 147 25.52 20.18 10.76
CA ASP A 147 24.57 20.26 9.62
C ASP A 147 23.11 19.91 10.02
N ASP A 148 22.83 19.64 11.30
CA ASP A 148 21.49 19.31 11.82
C ASP A 148 20.67 20.54 12.28
N ASP A 149 21.14 21.76 11.97
CA ASP A 149 20.35 22.98 12.12
C ASP A 149 19.29 23.00 11.01
N SER A 150 18.11 22.46 11.34
CA SER A 150 16.94 22.11 10.53
C SER A 150 16.29 23.26 9.73
N SER A 151 17.06 24.01 8.95
CA SER A 151 16.60 25.04 8.02
C SER A 151 15.87 24.46 6.80
N TYR A 152 16.01 23.15 6.51
CA TYR A 152 15.44 22.51 5.33
C TYR A 152 13.94 22.17 5.47
N LEU A 153 13.39 22.21 6.69
CA LEU A 153 11.99 21.83 6.95
C LEU A 153 10.99 23.00 6.85
N ASP A 154 11.43 24.26 6.88
CA ASP A 154 10.52 25.42 6.88
C ASP A 154 10.08 25.85 5.46
N GLU A 155 10.85 25.48 4.42
CA GLU A 155 10.55 25.82 3.03
C GLU A 155 9.45 24.91 2.41
N ALA A 156 9.18 23.75 3.01
CA ALA A 156 8.08 22.87 2.58
C ALA A 156 6.68 23.43 2.94
N SER A 157 6.59 24.26 3.99
CA SER A 157 5.33 24.85 4.48
C SER A 157 4.85 26.05 3.65
N SER A 158 5.72 26.61 2.81
CA SER A 158 5.46 27.83 2.03
C SER A 158 5.30 27.58 0.52
N ALA A 159 5.26 26.31 0.11
CA ALA A 159 5.01 25.94 -1.29
C ALA A 159 3.56 26.27 -1.73
N PRO A 160 3.36 26.94 -2.87
CA PRO A 160 2.03 27.30 -3.36
C PRO A 160 1.25 26.07 -3.83
N SER A 161 -0.07 26.10 -3.64
CA SER A 161 -0.97 24.99 -3.98
C SER A 161 -0.91 24.61 -5.47
N ILE A 162 -0.92 23.29 -5.74
CA ILE A 162 -0.85 22.70 -7.09
C ILE A 162 -2.09 23.11 -7.91
N PRO A 163 -1.97 23.53 -9.19
CA PRO A 163 -3.11 23.92 -10.01
C PRO A 163 -3.96 22.70 -10.42
N GLU A 164 -5.28 22.79 -10.26
CA GLU A 164 -6.23 21.82 -10.81
C GLU A 164 -6.39 22.04 -12.33
N GLY A 165 -5.86 21.11 -13.14
CA GLY A 165 -6.08 21.09 -14.58
C GLY A 165 -5.79 19.71 -15.15
N VAL A 166 -6.79 19.08 -15.77
CA VAL A 166 -6.68 17.73 -16.35
C VAL A 166 -5.64 17.71 -17.48
N PRO A 167 -4.85 16.64 -17.64
CA PRO A 167 -3.83 16.57 -18.68
C PRO A 167 -4.51 16.33 -20.03
N SER A 168 -4.29 17.22 -20.99
CA SER A 168 -4.59 16.96 -22.40
C SER A 168 -3.27 16.70 -23.11
N ASP A 169 -3.16 15.50 -23.67
CA ASP A 169 -2.03 15.02 -24.45
C ASP A 169 -1.73 15.91 -25.66
N SER A 170 -0.44 16.03 -25.98
CA SER A 170 0.19 16.72 -27.11
C SER A 170 0.61 18.17 -26.82
N LYS A 171 1.92 18.36 -26.57
CA LYS A 171 2.60 19.65 -26.72
C LYS A 171 3.57 19.57 -27.90
N THR A 172 3.70 20.67 -28.63
CA THR A 172 4.73 20.84 -29.65
C THR A 172 5.84 21.72 -29.10
N ASN A 173 7.10 21.42 -29.45
CA ASN A 173 8.21 22.31 -29.11
C ASN A 173 8.19 23.56 -30.02
N LYS A 174 9.08 24.53 -29.77
CA LYS A 174 9.16 25.80 -30.53
C LYS A 174 9.42 25.59 -32.02
N ASP A 175 9.89 24.41 -32.41
CA ASP A 175 10.20 24.01 -33.79
C ASP A 175 9.06 23.18 -34.42
N GLY A 176 7.92 23.03 -33.74
CA GLY A 176 6.73 22.35 -34.24
C GLY A 176 6.76 20.82 -34.15
N VAL A 177 7.75 20.23 -33.47
CA VAL A 177 7.89 18.77 -33.30
C VAL A 177 7.00 18.31 -32.13
N LEU A 178 6.24 17.23 -32.34
CA LEU A 178 5.44 16.59 -31.30
C LEU A 178 6.36 15.95 -30.25
N VAL A 179 6.15 16.32 -28.99
CA VAL A 179 6.88 15.77 -27.85
C VAL A 179 5.94 15.02 -26.92
N ASP A 180 6.45 13.97 -26.29
CA ASP A 180 5.76 13.24 -25.23
C ASP A 180 5.76 14.00 -23.89
N GLU A 181 5.17 13.40 -22.86
CA GLU A 181 5.05 13.97 -21.51
C GLU A 181 6.40 14.25 -20.84
N PHE A 182 7.50 13.67 -21.34
CA PHE A 182 8.86 13.91 -20.86
C PHE A 182 9.62 14.93 -21.73
N GLY A 183 8.97 15.52 -22.74
CA GLY A 183 9.55 16.52 -23.62
C GLY A 183 10.49 15.93 -24.68
N LEU A 184 10.44 14.61 -24.89
CA LEU A 184 11.24 13.93 -25.90
C LEU A 184 10.49 13.91 -27.25
N PRO A 185 11.20 14.11 -28.37
CA PRO A 185 10.57 14.10 -29.69
C PRO A 185 10.02 12.71 -30.03
N GLN A 186 8.73 12.65 -30.38
CA GLN A 186 8.11 11.42 -30.85
C GLN A 186 8.58 11.15 -32.29
N ILE A 187 9.45 10.16 -32.45
CA ILE A 187 9.84 9.64 -33.77
C ILE A 187 8.67 8.81 -34.35
N PRO A 188 8.23 9.06 -35.59
CA PRO A 188 7.21 8.23 -36.21
C PRO A 188 7.79 6.82 -36.44
N ALA A 189 7.12 5.81 -35.90
CA ALA A 189 7.43 4.41 -36.20
C ALA A 189 7.14 4.15 -37.68
N THR A 190 8.18 3.84 -38.46
CA THR A 190 8.05 3.19 -39.78
C THR A 190 7.74 1.71 -39.64
#